data_AF-A0A6B3FLH4-F1
#
_entry.id   AF-A0A6B3FLH4-F1
#
_cell.length_a   1.000
_cell.length_b   1.000
_cell.length_c   1.000
_cell.angle_alpha   90.00
_cell.angle_beta   90.00
_cell.angle_gamma   90.00
#
_symmetry.space_group_name_H-M   'P 1'
#
loop_
_entity.id
_entity.type
_entity.pdbx_description
1 polymer ?
#
loop_
_entity_poly.entity_id
_entity_poly.type
_entity_poly.pdbx_seq_one_letter_code
_entity_poly.pdbx_strand_id
1 'polypeptide(L)' 'MEGLRERIVAAATELLEESGREAVTTRAVAARAGVQAPAIYRLFGDKD' A
#
# COMPACT_ATOMS: atom_id res chain seq x y z
N MET A 1 5.60 -16.81 -5.94
CA MET A 1 4.59 -16.29 -4.99
C MET A 1 4.93 -14.84 -4.76
N GLU A 2 4.04 -13.94 -5.13
CA GLU A 2 4.25 -12.50 -4.93
C GLU A 2 4.36 -12.18 -3.44
N GLY A 3 5.40 -11.42 -3.07
CA GLY A 3 5.64 -11.05 -1.69
C GLY A 3 4.61 -10.06 -1.15
N LEU A 4 4.43 -10.02 0.17
CA LEU A 4 3.58 -9.01 0.83
C LEU A 4 3.99 -7.57 0.44
N ARG A 5 5.30 -7.32 0.27
CA ARG A 5 5.83 -6.04 -0.20
C ARG A 5 5.39 -5.71 -1.63
N GLU A 6 5.47 -6.67 -2.55
CA GLU A 6 5.07 -6.48 -3.95
C GLU A 6 3.57 -6.16 -4.05
N ARG A 7 2.72 -6.92 -3.35
CA ARG A 7 1.27 -6.65 -3.32
C ARG A 7 0.92 -5.24 -2.82
N ILE A 8 1.66 -4.74 -1.83
CA ILE A 8 1.44 -3.37 -1.31
C ILE A 8 1.87 -2.32 -2.34
N VAL A 9 2.98 -2.54 -3.05
CA VAL A 9 3.45 -1.64 -4.12
C VAL A 9 2.49 -1.65 -5.31
N ALA A 10 2.01 -2.82 -5.72
CA ALA A 10 1.01 -2.95 -6.78
C ALA A 10 -0.28 -2.19 -6.42
N ALA A 11 -0.83 -2.42 -5.23
CA ALA A 11 -2.02 -1.71 -4.76
C ALA A 11 -1.85 -0.19 -4.69
N ALA A 12 -0.67 0.30 -4.31
CA ALA A 12 -0.37 1.73 -4.30
C ALA A 12 -0.25 2.31 -5.72
N THR A 13 0.32 1.55 -6.66
CA THR A 13 0.44 1.91 -8.08
C THR A 13 -0.94 2.01 -8.72
N GLU A 14 -1.79 1.00 -8.53
CA GLU A 14 -3.17 0.98 -9.02
C GLU A 14 -3.97 2.17 -8.50
N LEU A 15 -3.89 2.48 -7.20
CA LEU A 15 -4.55 3.65 -6.62
C LEU A 15 -4.07 4.96 -7.22
N LEU A 16 -2.77 5.07 -7.50
CA LEU A 16 -2.17 6.26 -8.10
C LEU A 16 -2.68 6.45 -9.54
N GLU A 17 -2.75 5.37 -10.32
CA GLU A 17 -3.23 5.39 -11.70
C GLU A 17 -4.74 5.67 -11.79
N GLU A 18 -5.55 5.05 -10.92
CA GLU A 18 -7.01 5.17 -10.96
C GLU A 18 -7.51 6.50 -10.41
N SER A 19 -6.91 6.99 -9.32
CA SER A 19 -7.51 8.04 -8.47
C SER A 19 -6.55 9.16 -8.09
N GLY A 20 -5.30 9.11 -8.58
CA GLY A 20 -4.29 10.12 -8.31
C GLY A 20 -3.69 10.05 -6.91
N ARG A 21 -2.71 10.93 -6.66
CA ARG A 21 -1.86 10.88 -5.47
C ARG A 21 -2.62 11.00 -4.15
N GLU A 22 -3.68 11.80 -4.09
CA GLU A 22 -4.44 12.02 -2.86
C GLU A 22 -5.18 10.76 -2.38
N ALA A 23 -5.53 9.87 -3.30
CA ALA A 23 -6.17 8.59 -2.98
C ALA A 23 -5.19 7.56 -2.39
N VAL A 24 -3.88 7.76 -2.58
CA VAL A 24 -2.83 6.85 -2.10
C VAL A 24 -2.56 7.09 -0.62
N THR A 25 -3.50 6.66 0.22
CA THR A 25 -3.36 6.69 1.68
C THR A 25 -2.98 5.31 2.22
N THR A 26 -2.28 5.25 3.36
CA THR A 26 -1.93 3.97 4.01
C THR A 26 -3.14 3.07 4.22
N ARG A 27 -4.30 3.65 4.56
CA ARG A 27 -5.56 2.91 4.74
C ARG A 27 -6.09 2.34 3.43
N ALA A 28 -6.10 3.14 2.36
CA ALA A 28 -6.59 2.70 1.05
C ALA A 28 -5.69 1.60 0.46
N VAL A 29 -4.38 1.77 0.56
CA VAL A 29 -3.40 0.76 0.13
C VAL A 29 -3.56 -0.53 0.93
N ALA A 30 -3.71 -0.45 2.26
CA ALA A 30 -3.91 -1.62 3.11
C ALA A 30 -5.19 -2.38 2.72
N ALA A 31 -6.30 -1.66 2.52
CA ALA A 31 -7.56 -2.25 2.11
C ALA A 31 -7.45 -2.98 0.76
N ARG A 32 -6.82 -2.35 -0.24
CA ARG A 32 -6.67 -2.94 -1.58
C ARG A 32 -5.68 -4.11 -1.60
N ALA A 33 -4.57 -4.03 -0.87
CA ALA A 33 -3.62 -5.14 -0.75
C ALA A 33 -4.14 -6.31 0.12
N GLY A 34 -5.29 -6.18 0.76
CA GLY A 34 -5.87 -7.20 1.64
C GLY A 34 -5.06 -7.40 2.92
N VAL A 35 -4.56 -6.31 3.50
CA VAL A 35 -3.68 -6.33 4.68
C VAL A 35 -4.16 -5.34 5.73
N GLN A 36 -3.68 -5.49 6.97
CA GLN A 36 -3.91 -4.49 8.00
C GLN A 36 -2.88 -3.36 7.87
N ALA A 37 -3.27 -2.11 8.14
CA ALA A 37 -2.38 -0.96 8.09
C ALA A 37 -1.08 -1.10 8.92
N PRO A 38 -1.08 -1.73 10.12
CA PRO A 38 0.16 -2.00 10.87
C PRO A 38 1.21 -2.84 10.11
N ALA A 39 0.79 -3.67 9.14
CA ALA A 39 1.72 -4.43 8.32
C ALA A 39 2.54 -3.53 7.39
N ILE A 40 1.95 -2.43 6.90
CA ILE A 40 2.66 -1.46 6.04
C ILE A 40 3.77 -0.78 6.84
N TYR A 41 3.47 -0.30 8.05
CA TYR A 41 4.48 0.34 8.91
C TYR A 41 5.64 -0.61 9.29
N ARG A 42 5.38 -1.92 9.44
CA ARG A 42 6.46 -2.91 9.69
C ARG A 42 7.35 -3.16 8.48
N LEU A 43 6.82 -3.03 7.26
CA LEU A 43 7.52 -3.37 6.03
C LEU A 43 8.28 -2.19 5.42
N PHE A 44 7.71 -1.00 5.55
CA PHE A 44 8.24 0.22 4.95
C PHE A 44 8.83 1.18 5.97
N GLY A 45 8.80 0.84 7.26
CA GLY A 45 9.34 1.67 8.34
C GLY A 45 8.50 2.91 8.62
N ASP A 46 9.04 3.78 9.46
CA ASP A 46 8.65 5.18 9.45
C ASP A 46 9.31 5.91 8.28
N LYS A 47 8.94 7.18 8.11
CA LYS A 47 9.27 7.98 6.92
C LYS A 47 10.55 8.81 7.15
N ASP A 48 11.61 8.20 7.66
CA ASP A 48 12.95 8.80 7.77
C ASP A 48 13.83 8.49 6.54
#